data_AF-A0AAD6YFB4-F1
#
_entry.id   AF-A0AAD6YFB4-F1
#
_cell.length_a   1.000
_cell.length_b   1.000
_cell.length_c   1.000
_cell.angle_alpha   90.00
_cell.angle_beta   90.00
_cell.angle_gamma   90.00
#
_symmetry.space_group_name_H-M   'P 1'
#
loop_
_entity.id
_entity.type
_entity.pdbx_description
1 polymer ?
#
loop_
_entity_poly.entity_id
_entity_poly.type
_entity_poly.pdbx_seq_one_letter_code
_entity_poly.pdbx_strand_id
1 'polypeptide(L)'
;MSASQAVEIKESYMNKRLALYNSEYPGNPATKGVAIVLNREITNTVGVGIHYLIPGRAILAIIPWHGTRTLTVLASYAPTESDAEKVEYWNKLCTLWLTLDLPVPDVVGGDFNLVTSPLDRMPHHTDSDTVIAAYLRFARLLELKDGWRQINPDTYEGNIVPHRLAAGLPDPHEELPKLGNY
;
A
#
# COMPACT_ATOMS: atom_id res chain seq x y z
N MET A 1 7.31 9.72 -6.88
CA MET A 1 6.93 10.99 -7.55
C MET A 1 7.68 12.13 -6.88
N SER A 2 8.26 13.05 -7.67
CA SER A 2 8.99 14.21 -7.15
C SER A 2 8.05 15.36 -6.75
N ALA A 3 8.58 16.33 -5.99
CA ALA A 3 7.87 17.56 -5.60
C ALA A 3 7.34 18.34 -6.80
N SER A 4 8.17 18.53 -7.82
CA SER A 4 7.82 19.30 -9.03
C SER A 4 6.66 18.66 -9.79
N GLN A 5 6.67 17.33 -9.93
CA GLN A 5 5.57 16.59 -10.56
C GLN A 5 4.29 16.68 -9.73
N ALA A 6 4.40 16.63 -8.39
CA ALA A 6 3.27 16.77 -7.50
C ALA A 6 2.60 18.15 -7.63
N VAL A 7 3.42 19.21 -7.75
CA VAL A 7 2.96 20.59 -7.97
C VAL A 7 2.28 20.72 -9.34
N GLU A 8 2.91 20.21 -10.41
CA GLU A 8 2.34 20.26 -11.76
C GLU A 8 0.94 19.61 -11.82
N ILE A 9 0.77 18.43 -11.20
CA ILE A 9 -0.54 17.77 -11.15
C ILE A 9 -1.55 18.61 -10.37
N LYS A 10 -1.14 19.20 -9.24
CA LYS A 10 -2.00 20.06 -8.40
C LYS A 10 -2.39 21.37 -9.07
N GLU A 11 -1.53 21.90 -9.94
CA GLU A 11 -1.80 23.13 -10.70
C GLU A 11 -2.53 22.86 -12.02
N SER A 12 -2.50 21.63 -12.52
CA SER A 12 -3.22 21.20 -13.71
C SER A 12 -4.73 21.06 -13.48
N TYR A 13 -5.48 20.90 -14.57
CA TYR A 13 -6.92 20.60 -14.53
C TYR A 13 -7.25 19.30 -13.76
N MET A 14 -6.28 18.40 -13.58
CA MET A 14 -6.46 17.14 -12.86
C MET A 14 -6.79 17.35 -11.39
N ASN A 15 -6.36 18.44 -10.76
CA ASN A 15 -6.64 18.70 -9.33
C ASN A 15 -8.14 18.85 -9.02
N LYS A 16 -8.95 19.22 -10.02
CA LYS A 16 -10.42 19.25 -9.89
C LYS A 16 -11.01 17.85 -9.69
N ARG A 17 -10.36 16.82 -10.22
CA ARG A 17 -10.83 15.43 -10.23
C ARG A 17 -10.02 14.53 -9.31
N LEU A 18 -8.79 14.90 -8.97
CA LEU A 18 -7.87 14.09 -8.18
C LEU A 18 -7.45 14.81 -6.91
N ALA A 19 -7.35 14.06 -5.81
CA ALA A 19 -6.64 14.48 -4.60
C ALA A 19 -5.34 13.69 -4.51
N LEU A 20 -4.22 14.41 -4.37
CA LEU A 20 -2.87 13.86 -4.42
C LEU A 20 -2.15 14.06 -3.08
N TYR A 21 -1.76 12.96 -2.45
CA TYR A 21 -0.97 12.93 -1.22
C TYR A 21 0.37 12.25 -1.53
N ASN A 22 1.46 12.98 -1.36
CA ASN A 22 2.79 12.53 -1.77
C ASN A 22 3.77 12.64 -0.61
N SER A 23 4.50 11.55 -0.36
CA SER A 23 5.67 11.58 0.50
C SER A 23 6.92 11.58 -0.37
N GLU A 24 7.67 12.66 -0.23
CA GLU A 24 8.94 12.85 -0.90
C GLU A 24 10.09 12.29 -0.04
N TYR A 25 11.19 11.91 -0.69
CA TYR A 25 12.41 11.52 0.00
C TYR A 25 13.33 12.74 0.20
N PRO A 26 13.61 13.16 1.44
CA PRO A 26 14.50 14.28 1.72
C PRO A 26 15.91 13.99 1.17
N GLY A 27 16.47 14.94 0.43
CA GLY A 27 17.84 14.88 -0.10
C GLY A 27 17.99 14.34 -1.52
N ASN A 28 17.03 13.55 -2.04
CA ASN A 28 16.99 13.19 -3.46
C ASN A 28 15.57 12.88 -3.97
N PRO A 29 14.75 13.92 -4.22
CA PRO A 29 13.33 13.77 -4.59
C PRO A 29 13.09 13.04 -5.91
N ALA A 30 14.11 12.92 -6.77
CA ALA A 30 14.00 12.28 -8.09
C ALA A 30 14.11 10.74 -8.03
N THR A 31 14.65 10.19 -6.94
CA THR A 31 14.96 8.75 -6.86
C THR A 31 13.93 7.92 -6.09
N LYS A 32 13.20 8.56 -5.17
CA LYS A 32 12.31 7.88 -4.23
C LYS A 32 11.09 8.75 -3.94
N GLY A 33 9.91 8.14 -3.91
CA GLY A 33 8.69 8.84 -3.50
C GLY A 33 7.43 8.02 -3.76
N VAL A 34 6.58 7.95 -2.74
CA VAL A 34 5.29 7.25 -2.79
C VAL A 34 4.15 8.27 -2.82
N ALA A 35 3.05 7.94 -3.49
CA ALA A 35 1.87 8.79 -3.52
C ALA A 35 0.59 7.96 -3.49
N ILE A 36 -0.43 8.51 -2.84
CA ILE A 36 -1.81 8.04 -2.90
C ILE A 36 -2.59 9.08 -3.70
N VAL A 37 -3.28 8.61 -4.73
CA VAL A 37 -4.13 9.41 -5.59
C VAL A 37 -5.57 8.96 -5.42
N LEU A 38 -6.45 9.86 -5.00
CA LEU A 38 -7.87 9.60 -4.85
C LEU A 38 -8.65 10.32 -5.94
N ASN A 39 -9.57 9.62 -6.59
CA ASN A 39 -10.47 10.24 -7.55
C ASN A 39 -11.67 10.85 -6.80
N ARG A 40 -11.79 12.17 -6.85
CA ARG A 40 -12.85 12.97 -6.19
C ARG A 40 -14.25 12.67 -6.73
N GLU A 41 -14.36 12.11 -7.93
CA GLU A 41 -15.65 11.78 -8.55
C GLU A 41 -16.27 10.50 -7.96
N ILE A 42 -15.44 9.62 -7.42
CA ILE A 42 -15.87 8.29 -6.92
C ILE A 42 -15.46 8.04 -5.46
N THR A 43 -14.74 8.97 -4.83
CA THR A 43 -14.26 8.84 -3.46
C THR A 43 -14.48 10.13 -2.69
N ASN A 44 -14.94 10.03 -1.44
CA ASN A 44 -15.00 11.18 -0.55
C ASN A 44 -13.56 11.59 -0.16
N THR A 45 -13.14 12.75 -0.63
CA THR A 45 -11.81 13.29 -0.34
C THR A 45 -11.81 14.34 0.78
N VAL A 46 -12.99 14.67 1.32
CA VAL A 46 -13.14 15.57 2.46
C VAL A 46 -12.88 14.80 3.74
N GLY A 47 -11.96 15.28 4.57
CA GLY A 47 -11.63 14.65 5.86
C GLY A 47 -10.66 13.47 5.77
N VAL A 48 -9.99 13.27 4.63
CA VAL A 48 -8.91 12.26 4.51
C VAL A 48 -7.75 12.62 5.44
N GLY A 49 -7.44 11.72 6.37
CA GLY A 49 -6.27 11.80 7.24
C GLY A 49 -5.06 11.15 6.59
N ILE A 50 -3.87 11.72 6.76
CA ILE A 50 -2.62 11.18 6.22
C ILE A 50 -1.56 11.12 7.31
N HIS A 51 -0.93 9.96 7.48
CA HIS A 51 0.31 9.82 8.25
C HIS A 51 1.48 9.58 7.30
N TYR A 52 2.45 10.48 7.34
CA TYR A 52 3.72 10.34 6.63
C TYR A 52 4.70 9.54 7.49
N LEU A 53 4.69 8.21 7.31
CA LEU A 53 5.36 7.27 8.20
C LEU A 53 6.87 7.20 7.98
N ILE A 54 7.28 7.02 6.73
CA ILE A 54 8.68 6.96 6.34
C ILE A 54 8.84 7.83 5.08
N PRO A 55 9.59 8.94 5.15
CA PRO A 55 9.73 9.85 4.02
C PRO A 55 10.13 9.13 2.73
N GLY A 56 9.36 9.33 1.67
CA GLY A 56 9.60 8.73 0.35
C GLY A 56 9.26 7.25 0.22
N ARG A 57 8.84 6.59 1.30
CA ARG A 57 8.77 5.12 1.38
C ARG A 57 7.48 4.57 2.00
N ALA A 58 6.78 5.31 2.85
CA ALA A 58 5.53 4.84 3.45
C ALA A 58 4.57 5.98 3.81
N ILE A 59 3.32 5.87 3.35
CA ILE A 59 2.21 6.76 3.73
C ILE A 59 0.96 5.96 4.07
N LEU A 60 0.29 6.33 5.15
CA LEU A 60 -0.98 5.77 5.57
C LEU A 60 -2.09 6.79 5.33
N ALA A 61 -3.09 6.43 4.54
CA ALA A 61 -4.28 7.25 4.31
C ALA A 61 -5.48 6.66 5.03
N ILE A 62 -6.22 7.50 5.74
CA ILE A 62 -7.48 7.17 6.41
C ILE A 62 -8.56 7.89 5.63
N ILE A 63 -9.29 7.14 4.81
CA ILE A 63 -10.23 7.68 3.82
C ILE A 63 -11.64 7.50 4.37
N PRO A 64 -12.43 8.57 4.56
CA PRO A 64 -13.83 8.43 4.92
C PRO A 64 -14.58 7.61 3.86
N TRP A 65 -15.28 6.58 4.33
CA TRP A 65 -16.10 5.68 3.54
C TRP A 65 -17.57 5.81 3.97
N HIS A 66 -18.47 4.97 3.44
CA HIS A 66 -19.90 5.03 3.71
C HIS A 66 -20.25 5.22 5.21
N GLY A 67 -21.00 6.28 5.51
CA GLY A 67 -21.43 6.62 6.87
C GLY A 67 -20.25 7.08 7.74
N THR A 68 -20.04 6.37 8.84
CA THR A 68 -18.94 6.62 9.80
C THR A 68 -17.75 5.69 9.60
N ARG A 69 -17.76 4.86 8.55
CA ARG A 69 -16.67 3.91 8.27
C ARG A 69 -15.51 4.63 7.61
N THR A 70 -14.31 4.07 7.78
CA THR A 70 -13.11 4.50 7.07
C THR A 70 -12.49 3.33 6.33
N LEU A 71 -11.80 3.63 5.23
CA LEU A 71 -10.89 2.73 4.54
C LEU A 71 -9.47 3.20 4.81
N THR A 72 -8.66 2.35 5.43
CA THR A 72 -7.28 2.66 5.80
C THR A 72 -6.32 1.98 4.81
N VAL A 73 -5.58 2.78 4.05
CA VAL A 73 -4.68 2.30 3.00
C VAL A 73 -3.25 2.67 3.33
N LEU A 74 -2.36 1.68 3.44
CA LEU A 74 -0.93 1.88 3.54
C LEU A 74 -0.29 1.73 2.17
N ALA A 75 0.29 2.80 1.64
CA ALA A 75 1.16 2.72 0.47
C ALA A 75 2.62 2.59 0.91
N SER A 76 3.28 1.54 0.44
CA SER A 76 4.64 1.14 0.81
C SER A 76 5.53 1.03 -0.42
N TYR A 77 6.69 1.65 -0.37
CA TYR A 77 7.78 1.48 -1.35
C TYR A 77 9.03 1.07 -0.58
N ALA A 78 9.33 -0.23 -0.54
CA ALA A 78 10.45 -0.79 0.20
C ALA A 78 11.79 -0.54 -0.53
N PRO A 79 12.93 -0.55 0.19
CA PRO A 79 14.25 -0.37 -0.41
C PRO A 79 14.69 -1.56 -1.29
N THR A 80 15.58 -1.29 -2.25
CA THR A 80 16.22 -2.26 -3.14
C THR A 80 17.71 -2.44 -2.85
N GLU A 81 18.28 -1.57 -2.02
CA GLU A 81 19.72 -1.35 -1.92
C GLU A 81 20.48 -2.50 -1.25
N SER A 82 19.98 -3.01 -0.13
CA SER A 82 20.58 -4.15 0.58
C SER A 82 19.57 -4.86 1.48
N ASP A 83 19.84 -6.12 1.81
CA ASP A 83 19.05 -6.89 2.78
C ASP A 83 18.98 -6.22 4.15
N ALA A 84 20.07 -5.56 4.58
CA ALA A 84 20.10 -4.83 5.84
C ALA A 84 19.10 -3.66 5.84
N GLU A 85 19.06 -2.87 4.76
CA GLU A 85 18.10 -1.77 4.62
C GLU A 85 16.65 -2.28 4.52
N LYS A 86 16.41 -3.39 3.81
CA LYS A 86 15.08 -4.02 3.76
C LYS A 86 14.63 -4.46 5.15
N VAL A 87 15.50 -5.13 5.92
CA VAL A 87 15.21 -5.55 7.30
C VAL A 87 14.92 -4.34 8.19
N GLU A 88 15.74 -3.29 8.12
CA GLU A 88 15.53 -2.07 8.89
C GLU A 88 14.19 -1.41 8.55
N TYR A 89 13.84 -1.35 7.26
CA TYR A 89 12.57 -0.80 6.79
C TYR A 89 11.36 -1.50 7.42
N TRP A 90 11.29 -2.83 7.32
CA TRP A 90 10.16 -3.60 7.87
C TRP A 90 10.11 -3.54 9.40
N ASN A 91 11.27 -3.57 10.08
CA ASN A 91 11.33 -3.40 11.53
C ASN A 91 10.87 -1.99 11.95
N LYS A 92 11.24 -0.95 11.19
CA LYS A 92 10.79 0.42 11.45
C LYS A 92 9.29 0.56 11.34
N LEU A 93 8.67 -0.06 10.33
CA LEU A 93 7.21 -0.13 10.25
C LEU A 93 6.63 -0.82 11.49
N CYS A 94 7.14 -1.98 11.90
CA CYS A 94 6.68 -2.64 13.14
C CYS A 94 6.76 -1.69 14.35
N THR A 95 7.89 -1.00 14.54
CA THR A 95 8.08 -0.04 15.63
C THR A 95 7.05 1.08 15.59
N LEU A 96 6.68 1.59 14.42
CA LEU A 96 5.66 2.64 14.32
C LEU A 96 4.31 2.17 14.84
N TRP A 97 3.84 0.97 14.48
CA TRP A 97 2.57 0.43 15.00
C TRP A 97 2.64 -0.02 16.47
N LEU A 98 3.83 -0.31 16.99
CA LEU A 98 4.01 -0.66 18.40
C LEU A 98 4.14 0.56 19.32
N THR A 99 4.53 1.72 18.79
CA THR A 99 4.83 2.92 19.59
C THR A 99 3.87 4.08 19.35
N LEU A 100 3.15 4.09 18.22
CA LEU A 100 2.18 5.12 17.87
C LEU A 100 0.77 4.52 17.81
N ASP A 101 -0.23 5.33 18.12
CA ASP A 101 -1.65 4.98 17.97
C ASP A 101 -2.08 5.13 16.51
N LEU A 102 -1.59 4.23 15.65
CA LEU A 102 -1.90 4.19 14.23
C LEU A 102 -3.04 3.18 13.97
N PRO A 103 -4.00 3.51 13.09
CA PRO A 103 -5.00 2.54 12.68
C PRO A 103 -4.34 1.38 11.92
N VAL A 104 -4.89 0.18 12.09
CA VAL A 104 -4.47 -0.99 11.32
C VAL A 104 -4.97 -0.82 9.88
N PRO A 105 -4.09 -0.92 8.86
CA PRO A 105 -4.51 -0.79 7.47
C PRO A 105 -5.42 -1.95 7.04
N ASP A 106 -6.44 -1.62 6.26
CA ASP A 106 -7.30 -2.59 5.57
C ASP A 106 -6.60 -3.14 4.32
N VAL A 107 -5.83 -2.29 3.64
CA VAL A 107 -5.06 -2.63 2.44
C VAL A 107 -3.64 -2.11 2.58
N VAL A 108 -2.66 -2.95 2.23
CA VAL A 108 -1.27 -2.53 2.08
C VAL A 108 -0.87 -2.75 0.64
N GLY A 109 -0.56 -1.67 -0.07
CA GLY A 109 -0.21 -1.74 -1.50
C GLY A 109 1.11 -1.03 -1.79
N GLY A 110 1.69 -1.36 -2.93
CA GLY A 110 2.88 -0.71 -3.46
C GLY A 110 3.95 -1.73 -3.84
N ASP A 111 5.20 -1.29 -3.88
CA ASP A 111 6.32 -2.11 -4.30
C ASP A 111 7.14 -2.52 -3.08
N PHE A 112 7.11 -3.81 -2.78
CA PHE A 112 7.73 -4.37 -1.58
C PHE A 112 9.18 -4.79 -1.82
N ASN A 113 9.65 -4.75 -3.07
CA ASN A 113 11.00 -5.18 -3.45
C ASN A 113 11.41 -6.50 -2.75
N LEU A 114 10.45 -7.41 -2.66
CA LEU A 114 10.52 -8.63 -1.89
C LEU A 114 9.84 -9.78 -2.64
N VAL A 115 10.51 -10.93 -2.64
CA VAL A 115 9.99 -12.19 -3.16
C VAL A 115 9.84 -13.17 -2.01
N THR A 116 8.59 -13.40 -1.60
CA THR A 116 8.23 -14.29 -0.49
C THR A 116 7.97 -15.72 -0.93
N SER A 117 7.51 -15.94 -2.18
CA SER A 117 7.37 -17.26 -2.79
C SER A 117 8.33 -17.43 -3.96
N PRO A 118 9.00 -18.58 -4.11
CA PRO A 118 9.82 -18.87 -5.29
C PRO A 118 9.05 -18.77 -6.61
N LEU A 119 7.72 -18.94 -6.57
CA LEU A 119 6.84 -18.84 -7.74
C LEU A 119 6.66 -17.40 -8.24
N ASP A 120 7.06 -16.39 -7.46
CA ASP A 120 6.93 -14.98 -7.84
C ASP A 120 8.12 -14.50 -8.70
N ARG A 121 9.15 -15.34 -8.96
CA ARG A 121 10.39 -14.91 -9.63
C ARG A 121 11.05 -15.99 -10.49
N MET A 122 11.62 -15.57 -11.63
CA MET A 122 12.56 -16.37 -12.42
C MET A 122 13.99 -15.80 -12.37
N PRO A 123 15.04 -16.65 -12.17
CA PRO A 123 14.96 -18.05 -11.73
C PRO A 123 14.32 -18.18 -10.34
N HIS A 124 13.75 -19.34 -10.02
CA HIS A 124 13.04 -19.55 -8.75
C HIS A 124 13.99 -19.38 -7.56
N HIS A 125 13.82 -18.30 -6.83
CA HIS A 125 14.45 -18.08 -5.54
C HIS A 125 13.66 -17.04 -4.77
N THR A 126 13.75 -17.08 -3.45
CA THR A 126 13.23 -16.03 -2.58
C THR A 126 14.31 -14.98 -2.32
N ASP A 127 13.95 -13.88 -1.67
CA ASP A 127 14.94 -13.07 -0.94
C ASP A 127 15.49 -13.86 0.25
N SER A 128 16.47 -13.29 0.96
CA SER A 128 17.04 -13.95 2.15
C SER A 128 16.01 -14.13 3.27
N ASP A 129 16.18 -15.22 4.03
CA ASP A 129 15.30 -15.58 5.14
C ASP A 129 15.17 -14.47 6.19
N THR A 130 16.21 -13.66 6.37
CA THR A 130 16.21 -12.53 7.32
C THR A 130 15.27 -11.42 6.88
N VAL A 131 15.26 -11.09 5.59
CA VAL A 131 14.35 -10.10 5.01
C VAL A 131 12.91 -10.61 5.06
N ILE A 132 12.70 -11.87 4.64
CA ILE A 132 11.36 -12.50 4.68
C ILE A 132 10.83 -12.54 6.11
N ALA A 133 11.66 -12.92 7.09
CA ALA A 133 11.26 -12.94 8.49
C ALA A 133 10.86 -11.54 9.00
N ALA A 134 11.56 -10.49 8.58
CA ALA A 134 11.22 -9.11 8.94
C ALA A 134 9.86 -8.68 8.36
N TYR A 135 9.62 -8.95 7.07
CA TYR A 135 8.33 -8.71 6.44
C TYR A 135 7.21 -9.54 7.09
N LEU A 136 7.42 -10.82 7.34
CA LEU A 136 6.40 -11.68 7.95
C LEU A 136 6.06 -11.26 9.38
N ARG A 137 7.01 -10.68 10.14
CA ARG A 137 6.68 -10.06 11.44
C ARG A 137 5.73 -8.88 11.27
N PHE A 138 6.01 -8.00 10.31
CA PHE A 138 5.15 -6.88 9.97
C PHE A 138 3.75 -7.34 9.50
N ALA A 139 3.70 -8.29 8.57
CA ALA A 139 2.45 -8.83 8.05
C ALA A 139 1.61 -9.48 9.16
N ARG A 140 2.23 -10.26 10.07
CA ARG A 140 1.53 -10.86 11.21
C ARG A 140 1.06 -9.83 12.22
N LEU A 141 1.86 -8.81 12.52
CA LEU A 141 1.48 -7.72 13.43
C LEU A 141 0.17 -7.04 13.01
N LEU A 142 -0.05 -6.93 11.70
CA LEU A 142 -1.21 -6.27 11.10
C LEU A 142 -2.26 -7.25 10.54
N GLU A 143 -2.08 -8.56 10.77
CA GLU A 143 -2.96 -9.62 10.27
C GLU A 143 -3.19 -9.62 8.75
N LEU A 144 -2.15 -9.26 7.98
CA LEU A 144 -2.22 -9.18 6.52
C LEU A 144 -2.20 -10.57 5.88
N LYS A 145 -2.92 -10.70 4.77
CA LYS A 145 -2.85 -11.85 3.87
C LYS A 145 -2.47 -11.39 2.48
N ASP A 146 -1.78 -12.25 1.73
CA ASP A 146 -1.51 -12.01 0.33
C ASP A 146 -2.77 -12.31 -0.49
N GLY A 147 -3.49 -11.25 -0.88
CA GLY A 147 -4.75 -11.38 -1.60
C GLY A 147 -4.60 -12.04 -2.96
N TRP A 148 -3.51 -11.72 -3.66
CA TRP A 148 -3.24 -12.30 -4.96
C TRP A 148 -3.03 -13.82 -4.84
N ARG A 149 -2.19 -14.25 -3.90
CA ARG A 149 -1.87 -15.68 -3.71
C ARG A 149 -3.04 -16.48 -3.13
N GLN A 150 -3.96 -15.84 -2.40
CA GLN A 150 -5.19 -16.49 -1.96
C GLN A 150 -6.11 -16.86 -3.13
N ILE A 151 -6.19 -16.00 -4.15
CA ILE A 151 -7.04 -16.22 -5.34
C ILE A 151 -6.32 -17.10 -6.36
N ASN A 152 -4.99 -16.97 -6.44
CA ASN A 152 -4.16 -17.59 -7.47
C ASN A 152 -3.03 -18.44 -6.85
N PRO A 153 -3.33 -19.52 -6.10
CA PRO A 153 -2.34 -20.24 -5.30
C PRO A 153 -1.19 -20.80 -6.16
N ASP A 154 -1.53 -21.39 -7.31
CA ASP A 154 -0.59 -22.11 -8.17
C ASP A 154 -0.18 -21.31 -9.41
N THR A 155 -0.59 -20.04 -9.50
CA THR A 155 -0.32 -19.21 -10.68
C THR A 155 1.07 -18.59 -10.63
N TYR A 156 1.73 -18.61 -11.78
CA TYR A 156 3.02 -17.99 -12.01
C TYR A 156 2.81 -16.59 -12.62
N GLU A 157 2.62 -15.59 -11.78
CA GLU A 157 2.59 -14.17 -12.16
C GLU A 157 3.19 -13.33 -11.02
N GLY A 158 4.15 -12.46 -11.36
CA GLY A 158 5.06 -11.82 -10.41
C GLY A 158 4.63 -10.45 -9.89
N ASN A 159 3.40 -10.29 -9.39
CA ASN A 159 3.01 -9.07 -8.64
C ASN A 159 2.09 -9.40 -7.46
N ILE A 160 2.39 -8.82 -6.30
CA ILE A 160 1.74 -9.10 -5.00
C ILE A 160 0.96 -7.86 -4.55
N VAL A 161 -0.32 -8.04 -4.17
CA VAL A 161 -1.10 -7.02 -3.45
C VAL A 161 -1.70 -7.66 -2.19
N PRO A 162 -1.11 -7.44 -1.01
CA PRO A 162 -1.68 -7.92 0.24
C PRO A 162 -2.87 -7.09 0.72
N HIS A 163 -3.89 -7.76 1.27
CA HIS A 163 -5.03 -7.12 1.89
C HIS A 163 -5.38 -7.82 3.22
N ARG A 164 -6.05 -7.09 4.12
CA ARG A 164 -6.69 -7.70 5.29
C ARG A 164 -8.11 -8.11 4.92
N LEU A 165 -8.56 -9.29 5.34
CA LEU A 165 -9.97 -9.66 5.24
C LEU A 165 -10.75 -8.90 6.32
N ALA A 166 -11.28 -7.73 5.99
CA ALA A 166 -12.25 -7.05 6.84
C ALA A 166 -13.62 -7.76 6.71
N ALA A 167 -14.28 -8.02 7.84
CA ALA A 167 -15.64 -8.55 7.85
C ALA A 167 -16.58 -7.55 7.16
N GLY A 168 -17.07 -7.91 5.96
CA GLY A 168 -18.04 -7.12 5.20
C GLY A 168 -17.50 -6.34 4.01
N LEU A 169 -16.29 -6.63 3.52
CA LEU A 169 -15.95 -6.35 2.12
C LEU A 169 -16.64 -7.42 1.26
N PRO A 170 -17.40 -7.03 0.21
CA PRO A 170 -17.98 -8.00 -0.70
C PRO A 170 -16.87 -8.83 -1.35
N ASP A 171 -17.11 -10.13 -1.49
CA ASP A 171 -16.24 -11.03 -2.23
C ASP A 171 -16.08 -10.45 -3.65
N PRO A 172 -14.86 -10.30 -4.20
CA PRO A 172 -14.68 -9.88 -5.59
C PRO A 172 -15.37 -10.79 -6.62
N HIS A 173 -15.83 -11.98 -6.20
CA HIS A 173 -16.66 -12.89 -6.99
C HIS A 173 -18.17 -12.83 -6.69
N GLU A 174 -18.63 -11.95 -5.78
CA GLU A 174 -20.04 -11.68 -5.61
C GLU A 174 -20.52 -10.85 -6.82
N GLU A 175 -21.09 -11.54 -7.81
CA GLU A 175 -21.66 -10.92 -9.01
C GLU A 175 -22.52 -9.71 -8.62
N LEU A 176 -22.08 -8.51 -9.03
CA LEU A 176 -22.90 -7.32 -8.95
C LEU A 176 -24.26 -7.64 -9.60
N PRO A 177 -25.39 -7.43 -8.92
CA PRO A 177 -26.69 -7.70 -9.50
C PRO A 177 -26.79 -6.91 -10.79
N LYS A 178 -27.00 -7.63 -11.91
CA LYS A 178 -27.21 -7.04 -13.22
C LYS A 178 -28.31 -6.00 -13.07
N LEU A 179 -27.96 -4.73 -13.25
CA LEU A 179 -28.92 -3.63 -13.33
C LEU A 179 -29.85 -3.96 -14.49
N GLY A 180 -31.03 -4.49 -14.14
CA GLY A 180 -32.13 -4.71 -15.05
C GLY A 180 -32.61 -3.37 -15.57
N ASN A 181 -32.80 -3.29 -16.89
CA ASN A 181 -33.34 -2.14 -17.58
C ASN A 181 -34.69 -1.72 -16.97
N TYR A 182 -34.74 -0.51 -16.41
CA TYR A 182 -35.91 0.37 -16.34
C TYR A 182 -35.46 1.82 -16.44
#